data_AF-A0A1G3TQ59-F1
#
_entry.id   AF-A0A1G3TQ59-F1
#
_cell.length_a   1.000
_cell.length_b   1.000
_cell.length_c   1.000
_cell.angle_alpha   90.00
_cell.angle_beta   90.00
_cell.angle_gamma   90.00
#
_symmetry.space_group_name_H-M   'P 1'
#
loop_
_entity.id
_entity.type
_entity.pdbx_description
1 polymer ?
#
loop_
_entity_poly.entity_id
_entity_poly.type
_entity_poly.pdbx_seq_one_letter_code
_entity_poly.pdbx_strand_id
1 'polypeptide(L)'
;MQEKKHKLSDYQLKIIDKVKNQKQSEEKGNFLILEQSKQKFIFESDITPTSKLLLIYFLSKLDFNHRHLYIHASYAIIEKETTIIKSTIMRSIKELDKKGLIKLLSGKNRAENTLIKEFIFNQKQHIHDNQNQTNIVEMTPFFEQFFKGAK
;
A
#
# COMPACT_ATOMS: atom_id res chain seq x y z
N MET A 1 30.48 -9.18 -26.84
CA MET A 1 30.99 -9.56 -25.50
C MET A 1 30.20 -10.76 -25.03
N GLN A 2 30.83 -11.90 -24.79
CA GLN A 2 30.15 -13.05 -24.17
C GLN A 2 29.94 -12.75 -22.69
N GLU A 3 28.68 -12.73 -22.24
CA GLU A 3 28.32 -12.63 -20.83
C GLU A 3 28.95 -13.81 -20.07
N LYS A 4 29.93 -13.51 -19.21
CA LYS A 4 30.43 -14.49 -18.25
C LYS A 4 29.31 -14.79 -17.27
N LYS A 5 28.57 -15.87 -17.49
CA LYS A 5 27.63 -16.41 -16.50
C LYS A 5 28.37 -16.58 -15.18
N HIS A 6 27.85 -15.98 -14.12
CA HIS A 6 28.42 -16.11 -12.79
C HIS A 6 28.44 -17.60 -12.41
N LYS A 7 29.64 -18.18 -12.27
CA LYS A 7 29.79 -19.54 -11.74
C LYS A 7 29.60 -19.48 -10.23
N LEU A 8 28.72 -20.33 -9.72
CA LEU A 8 28.54 -20.53 -8.29
C LEU A 8 29.75 -21.29 -7.73
N SER A 9 30.10 -21.03 -6.47
CA SER A 9 31.15 -21.78 -5.77
C SER A 9 30.66 -23.16 -5.37
N ASP A 10 31.61 -24.09 -5.15
CA ASP A 10 31.29 -25.46 -4.72
C ASP A 10 30.51 -25.50 -3.40
N TYR A 11 30.74 -24.52 -2.52
CA TYR A 11 29.99 -24.37 -1.27
C TYR A 11 28.53 -23.99 -1.53
N GLN A 12 28.28 -23.07 -2.46
CA GLN A 12 26.92 -22.69 -2.87
C GLN A 12 26.18 -23.86 -3.53
N LEU A 13 26.87 -24.63 -4.38
CA LEU A 13 26.32 -25.83 -5.01
C LEU A 13 25.96 -26.90 -3.96
N LYS A 14 26.83 -27.13 -2.96
CA LYS A 14 26.55 -28.07 -1.86
C LYS A 14 25.35 -27.66 -1.01
N ILE A 15 25.15 -26.37 -0.74
CA ILE A 15 23.97 -25.89 0.00
C ILE A 15 22.70 -26.13 -0.82
N ILE A 16 22.71 -25.82 -2.12
CA ILE A 16 21.58 -26.06 -3.02
C ILE A 16 21.21 -27.55 -3.03
N ASP A 17 22.19 -28.44 -3.16
CA ASP A 17 21.95 -29.88 -3.14
C ASP A 17 21.46 -30.36 -1.77
N LYS A 18 21.96 -29.80 -0.68
CA LYS A 18 21.47 -30.11 0.68
C LYS A 18 20.00 -29.74 0.85
N VAL A 19 19.58 -28.59 0.34
CA VAL A 19 18.18 -28.12 0.41
C VAL A 19 17.28 -28.94 -0.52
N LYS A 20 17.75 -29.27 -1.73
CA LYS A 20 17.01 -30.15 -2.66
C LYS A 20 16.80 -31.57 -2.12
N ASN A 21 17.81 -32.09 -1.42
CA ASN A 21 17.80 -33.47 -0.90
C ASN A 21 17.28 -33.57 0.55
N GLN A 22 16.97 -32.45 1.21
CA GLN A 22 16.19 -32.50 2.43
C GLN A 22 14.81 -33.05 2.07
N LYS A 23 14.53 -34.28 2.54
CA LYS A 23 13.16 -34.82 2.54
C LYS A 23 12.30 -33.75 3.21
N GLN A 24 11.44 -33.11 2.42
CA GLN A 24 10.35 -32.32 2.94
C GLN A 24 9.62 -33.24 3.89
N SER A 25 9.73 -33.02 5.20
CA SER A 25 8.67 -33.49 6.09
C SER A 25 7.40 -32.92 5.48
N GLU A 26 6.47 -33.78 5.08
CA GLU A 26 5.12 -33.38 4.69
C GLU A 26 4.40 -32.84 5.93
N GLU A 27 4.90 -31.75 6.51
CA GLU A 27 4.01 -30.81 7.15
C GLU A 27 3.18 -30.25 6.01
N LYS A 28 1.99 -30.83 5.84
CA LYS A 28 0.94 -30.31 4.96
C LYS A 28 0.46 -28.98 5.53
N GLY A 29 1.29 -27.96 5.41
CA GLY A 29 0.93 -26.58 5.63
C GLY A 29 0.20 -26.06 4.40
N ASN A 30 -0.96 -25.45 4.61
CA ASN A 30 -1.58 -24.63 3.58
C ASN A 30 -0.78 -23.34 3.48
N PHE A 31 0.01 -23.18 2.42
CA PHE A 31 0.76 -21.95 2.18
C PHE A 31 -0.02 -21.05 1.23
N LEU A 32 -0.16 -19.78 1.62
CA LEU A 32 -0.60 -18.72 0.72
C LEU A 32 0.64 -18.12 0.07
N ILE A 33 0.91 -18.51 -1.18
CA ILE A 33 2.00 -17.94 -1.96
C ILE A 33 1.46 -16.70 -2.67
N LEU A 34 2.06 -15.55 -2.37
CA LEU A 34 1.78 -14.33 -3.13
C LEU A 34 2.48 -14.43 -4.49
N GLU A 35 1.71 -14.42 -5.58
CA GLU A 35 2.24 -14.50 -6.94
C GLU A 35 3.06 -13.25 -7.34
N GLN A 36 2.81 -12.11 -6.70
CA GLN A 36 3.55 -10.86 -6.91
C GLN A 36 3.88 -10.16 -5.59
N SER A 37 5.03 -9.49 -5.53
CA SER A 37 5.38 -8.64 -4.40
C SER A 37 4.70 -7.27 -4.50
N LYS A 38 4.33 -6.68 -3.36
CA LYS A 38 3.74 -5.33 -3.31
C LYS A 38 4.66 -4.29 -3.96
N GLN A 39 5.97 -4.45 -3.76
CA GLN A 39 6.98 -3.57 -4.37
C GLN A 39 6.91 -3.64 -5.90
N LYS A 40 6.93 -4.86 -6.46
CA LYS A 40 6.85 -5.06 -7.92
C LYS A 40 5.58 -4.43 -8.49
N PHE A 41 4.42 -4.70 -7.87
CA PHE A 41 3.15 -4.13 -8.26
C PHE A 41 3.17 -2.58 -8.30
N ILE A 42 3.70 -1.93 -7.27
CA ILE A 42 3.83 -0.47 -7.22
C ILE A 42 4.77 0.05 -8.30
N PHE A 43 5.91 -0.62 -8.52
CA PHE A 43 6.90 -0.18 -9.51
C PHE A 43 6.40 -0.33 -10.96
N GLU A 44 5.62 -1.36 -11.24
CA GLU A 44 5.02 -1.61 -12.56
C GLU A 44 3.75 -0.79 -12.81
N SER A 45 3.16 -0.19 -11.77
CA SER A 45 1.98 0.68 -11.91
C SER A 45 2.26 1.91 -12.78
N ASP A 46 1.35 2.20 -13.72
CA ASP A 46 1.35 3.38 -14.59
C ASP A 46 0.90 4.64 -13.83
N ILE A 47 1.78 5.10 -12.93
CA ILE A 47 1.66 6.31 -12.11
C ILE A 47 3.00 7.01 -11.99
N THR A 48 2.99 8.30 -11.68
CA THR A 48 4.22 9.08 -11.50
C THR A 48 5.12 8.55 -10.37
N PRO A 49 6.45 8.79 -10.42
CA PRO A 49 7.36 8.40 -9.35
C PRO A 49 6.95 8.96 -7.97
N THR A 50 6.46 10.20 -7.93
CA THR A 50 5.99 10.81 -6.68
C THR A 50 4.75 10.12 -6.13
N SER A 51 3.83 9.69 -6.99
CA SER A 51 2.66 8.90 -6.58
C SER A 51 3.06 7.51 -6.07
N LYS A 52 4.11 6.89 -6.61
CA LYS A 52 4.69 5.64 -6.08
C LYS A 52 5.22 5.85 -4.66
N LEU A 53 6.01 6.91 -4.44
CA LEU A 53 6.52 7.25 -3.11
C LEU A 53 5.39 7.52 -2.12
N LEU A 54 4.36 8.25 -2.54
CA LEU A 54 3.21 8.55 -1.70
C LEU A 54 2.40 7.29 -1.37
N LEU A 55 2.26 6.36 -2.30
CA LEU A 55 1.62 5.07 -2.09
C LEU A 55 2.40 4.19 -1.09
N ILE A 56 3.74 4.18 -1.19
CA ILE A 56 4.61 3.51 -0.22
C ILE A 56 4.44 4.13 1.17
N TYR A 57 4.42 5.47 1.24
CA TYR A 57 4.16 6.19 2.49
C TYR A 57 2.79 5.80 3.07
N PHE A 58 1.75 5.74 2.26
CA PHE A 58 0.43 5.32 2.73
C PHE A 58 0.43 3.90 3.29
N LEU A 59 1.07 2.95 2.59
CA LEU A 59 1.19 1.57 3.06
C LEU A 59 1.97 1.47 4.38
N SER A 60 2.92 2.36 4.66
CA SER A 60 3.66 2.38 5.93
C SER A 60 2.86 3.00 7.10
N LYS A 61 1.77 3.70 6.81
CA LYS A 61 0.87 4.33 7.79
C LYS A 61 -0.40 3.52 8.05
N LEU A 62 -0.58 2.39 7.36
CA LEU A 62 -1.69 1.48 7.64
C LEU A 62 -1.52 0.86 9.04
N ASP A 63 -2.53 1.06 9.88
CA ASP A 63 -2.66 0.32 11.13
C ASP A 63 -3.23 -1.06 10.81
N PHE A 64 -2.49 -2.13 11.13
CA PHE A 64 -2.87 -3.52 10.84
C PHE A 64 -3.95 -4.07 11.79
N ASN A 65 -4.83 -3.21 12.29
CA ASN A 65 -6.10 -3.64 12.82
C ASN A 65 -6.99 -4.00 11.62
N HIS A 66 -7.57 -5.20 11.63
CA HIS A 66 -8.52 -5.72 10.62
C HIS A 66 -9.73 -4.81 10.39
N ARG A 67 -9.87 -3.76 11.19
CA ARG A 67 -10.89 -2.73 11.08
C ARG A 67 -10.49 -1.60 10.13
N HIS A 68 -9.21 -1.26 9.97
CA HIS A 68 -8.81 0.00 9.34
C HIS A 68 -7.92 -0.18 8.11
N LEU A 69 -8.51 -0.15 6.91
CA LEU A 69 -7.77 0.08 5.65
C LEU A 69 -7.74 1.57 5.27
N TYR A 70 -7.86 2.46 6.26
CA TYR A 70 -7.94 3.90 6.06
C TYR A 70 -6.74 4.60 6.67
N ILE A 71 -6.32 5.70 6.05
CA ILE A 71 -5.26 6.56 6.55
C ILE A 71 -5.85 7.94 6.82
N HIS A 72 -5.74 8.35 8.07
CA HIS A 72 -6.01 9.72 8.48
C HIS A 72 -4.69 10.50 8.47
N ALA A 73 -4.44 11.24 7.40
CA ALA A 73 -3.26 12.08 7.29
C ALA A 73 -3.64 13.42 6.65
N SER A 74 -3.50 14.51 7.43
CA SER A 74 -3.64 15.85 6.87
C SER A 74 -2.47 16.12 5.91
N TYR A 75 -2.69 16.98 4.91
CA TYR A 75 -1.61 17.33 3.96
C TYR A 75 -0.37 17.89 4.66
N ALA A 76 -0.54 18.61 5.78
CA ALA A 76 0.56 19.14 6.57
C ALA A 76 1.41 18.03 7.21
N ILE A 77 0.79 16.94 7.67
CA ILE A 77 1.51 15.78 8.23
C ILE A 77 2.28 15.08 7.11
N ILE A 78 1.63 14.83 5.97
CA ILE A 78 2.26 14.18 4.81
C ILE A 78 3.46 15.03 4.34
N GLU A 79 3.28 16.33 4.19
CA GLU A 79 4.33 17.27 3.77
C GLU A 79 5.51 17.28 4.74
N LYS A 80 5.25 17.29 6.05
CA LYS A 80 6.29 17.20 7.08
C LYS A 80 7.08 15.90 7.01
N GLU A 81 6.41 14.77 6.86
CA GLU A 81 7.04 13.45 6.93
C GLU A 81 7.69 13.01 5.62
N THR A 82 7.16 13.45 4.47
CA THR A 82 7.64 13.06 3.14
C THR A 82 8.48 14.14 2.47
N THR A 83 8.45 15.38 2.98
CA THR A 83 9.02 16.60 2.34
C THR A 83 8.42 16.95 0.97
N ILE A 84 7.37 16.24 0.54
CA ILE A 84 6.66 16.52 -0.71
C ILE A 84 5.76 17.73 -0.50
N ILE A 85 5.88 18.74 -1.34
CA ILE A 85 5.05 19.93 -1.24
C ILE A 85 3.55 19.62 -1.40
N LYS A 86 2.70 20.34 -0.68
CA LYS A 86 1.24 20.14 -0.67
C LYS A 86 0.60 20.05 -2.06
N SER A 87 0.99 20.91 -3.00
CA SER A 87 0.42 20.91 -4.36
C SER A 87 0.70 19.61 -5.12
N THR A 88 1.88 19.04 -4.93
CA THR A 88 2.29 17.76 -5.49
C THR A 88 1.57 16.61 -4.79
N ILE A 89 1.45 16.63 -3.45
CA ILE A 89 0.65 15.64 -2.71
C ILE A 89 -0.79 15.59 -3.24
N MET A 90 -1.43 16.75 -3.40
CA MET A 90 -2.80 16.84 -3.92
C MET A 90 -2.93 16.27 -5.33
N ARG A 91 -1.94 16.53 -6.20
CA ARG A 91 -1.92 15.99 -7.57
C ARG A 91 -1.74 14.48 -7.56
N SER A 92 -0.81 13.97 -6.76
CA SER A 92 -0.54 12.54 -6.64
C SER A 92 -1.71 11.77 -6.07
N ILE A 93 -2.39 12.29 -5.03
CA ILE A 93 -3.60 11.65 -4.49
C ILE A 93 -4.70 11.58 -5.54
N LYS A 94 -4.92 12.65 -6.30
CA LYS A 94 -5.91 12.64 -7.40
C LYS A 94 -5.54 11.65 -8.49
N GLU A 95 -4.26 11.50 -8.81
CA GLU A 95 -3.78 10.49 -9.75
C GLU A 95 -4.06 9.07 -9.24
N LEU A 96 -3.68 8.77 -7.99
CA LEU A 96 -3.90 7.47 -7.35
C LEU A 96 -5.40 7.11 -7.27
N ASP A 97 -6.24 8.08 -6.91
CA ASP A 97 -7.71 7.95 -6.86
C ASP A 97 -8.30 7.68 -8.26
N LYS A 98 -7.88 8.46 -9.27
CA LYS A 98 -8.29 8.27 -10.66
C LYS A 98 -7.87 6.91 -11.23
N LYS A 99 -6.72 6.39 -10.81
CA LYS A 99 -6.20 5.07 -11.21
C LYS A 99 -6.78 3.92 -10.36
N GLY A 100 -7.67 4.24 -9.41
CA GLY A 100 -8.34 3.27 -8.55
C GLY A 100 -7.41 2.59 -7.53
N LEU A 101 -6.20 3.11 -7.32
CA LEU A 101 -5.24 2.55 -6.37
C LEU A 101 -5.60 2.93 -4.93
N ILE A 102 -6.30 4.04 -4.74
CA ILE A 102 -6.88 4.46 -3.46
C ILE A 102 -8.29 4.98 -3.73
N LYS A 103 -9.06 5.23 -2.67
CA LYS A 103 -10.26 6.08 -2.76
C LYS A 103 -10.08 7.28 -1.83
N LEU A 104 -10.17 8.48 -2.40
CA LEU A 104 -10.09 9.72 -1.63
C LEU A 104 -11.47 10.10 -1.08
N LEU A 105 -11.62 10.04 0.23
CA LEU A 105 -12.79 10.55 0.92
C LEU A 105 -12.52 11.98 1.37
N SER A 106 -12.82 12.91 0.47
CA SER A 106 -12.60 14.34 0.73
C SER A 106 -13.56 14.88 1.80
N GLY A 107 -13.19 15.98 2.45
CA GLY A 107 -14.09 16.71 3.36
C GLY A 107 -15.37 17.27 2.72
N LYS A 108 -15.51 17.19 1.39
CA LYS A 108 -16.75 17.58 0.68
C LYS A 108 -17.82 16.49 0.75
N ASN A 109 -17.43 15.22 0.90
CA ASN A 109 -18.36 14.10 1.08
C ASN A 109 -18.58 13.85 2.59
N ARG A 110 -19.30 14.79 3.23
CA ARG A 110 -19.37 14.91 4.70
C ARG A 110 -19.97 13.68 5.38
N ALA A 111 -20.99 13.06 4.80
CA ALA A 111 -21.68 11.93 5.44
C ALA A 111 -20.75 10.70 5.55
N GLU A 112 -20.19 10.26 4.43
CA GLU A 112 -19.30 9.09 4.38
C GLU A 112 -18.01 9.31 5.19
N ASN A 113 -17.43 10.51 5.09
CA ASN A 113 -16.23 10.89 5.85
C ASN A 113 -16.49 10.93 7.37
N THR A 114 -17.66 11.40 7.81
CA THR A 114 -18.06 11.40 9.22
C THR A 114 -18.22 9.98 9.74
N LEU A 115 -18.97 9.12 9.05
CA LEU A 115 -19.20 7.73 9.45
C LEU A 115 -17.88 6.96 9.62
N ILE A 116 -16.95 7.13 8.69
CA ILE A 116 -15.63 6.46 8.76
C ILE A 116 -14.80 7.00 9.93
N LYS A 117 -14.88 8.29 10.24
CA LYS A 117 -14.22 8.86 11.44
C LYS A 117 -14.83 8.34 12.73
N GLU A 118 -16.15 8.25 12.81
CA GLU A 118 -16.82 7.68 13.99
C GLU A 118 -16.36 6.25 14.24
N PHE A 119 -16.21 5.48 13.16
CA PHE A 119 -15.66 4.14 13.20
C PHE A 119 -14.17 4.11 13.62
N ILE A 120 -13.31 4.96 13.04
CA ILE A 120 -11.87 5.01 13.37
C ILE A 120 -11.63 5.45 14.82
N PHE A 121 -12.33 6.50 15.27
CA PHE A 121 -12.10 7.09 16.59
C PHE A 121 -12.99 6.50 17.69
N ASN A 122 -13.91 5.59 17.35
CA ASN A 122 -14.93 5.04 18.26
C ASN A 122 -15.71 6.11 19.03
N GLN A 123 -16.00 7.25 18.40
CA GLN A 123 -16.73 8.37 19.00
C GLN A 123 -17.63 9.05 17.96
N LYS A 124 -18.84 9.45 18.35
CA LYS A 124 -19.75 10.19 17.47
C LYS A 124 -19.13 11.53 17.06
N GLN A 125 -19.31 11.90 15.80
CA GLN A 125 -18.78 13.12 15.20
C GLN A 125 -19.96 13.96 14.71
N HIS A 126 -20.08 15.20 15.16
CA HIS A 126 -21.17 16.08 14.74
C HIS A 126 -20.97 16.53 13.28
N ILE A 127 -21.94 16.19 12.41
CA ILE A 127 -21.92 16.46 10.96
C ILE A 127 -21.87 17.96 10.64
N HIS A 128 -22.41 18.81 11.53
CA HIS A 128 -22.62 20.24 11.28
C HIS A 128 -21.43 21.15 11.67
N ASP A 129 -20.52 20.70 12.54
CA ASP A 129 -19.51 21.60 13.13
C ASP A 129 -18.19 21.68 12.35
N ASN A 130 -17.91 20.74 11.43
CA ASN A 130 -16.59 20.64 10.81
C ASN A 130 -16.63 20.95 9.31
N GLN A 131 -16.60 22.24 8.95
CA GLN A 131 -16.47 22.67 7.55
C GLN A 131 -15.13 22.24 6.89
N ASN A 132 -14.13 21.89 7.70
CA ASN A 132 -12.79 21.46 7.27
C ASN A 132 -12.47 20.03 7.71
N GLN A 133 -13.35 19.08 7.43
CA GLN A 133 -13.06 17.67 7.69
C GLN A 133 -11.79 17.23 6.93
N THR A 134 -10.82 16.71 7.68
CA THR A 134 -9.58 16.12 7.15
C THR A 134 -9.90 15.03 6.13
N ASN A 135 -9.11 14.94 5.06
CA ASN A 135 -9.27 13.90 4.06
C ASN A 135 -8.91 12.53 4.66
N ILE A 136 -9.60 11.50 4.19
CA ILE A 136 -9.29 10.11 4.50
C ILE A 136 -8.89 9.43 3.19
N VAL A 137 -7.82 8.64 3.25
CA VAL A 137 -7.40 7.79 2.13
C VAL A 137 -7.80 6.36 2.44
N GLU A 138 -8.70 5.79 1.65
CA GLU A 138 -9.05 4.38 1.72
C GLU A 138 -8.13 3.55 0.82
N MET A 139 -7.56 2.50 1.40
CA MET A 139 -6.58 1.61 0.78
C MET A 139 -7.17 0.27 0.33
N THR A 140 -8.46 0.00 0.58
CA THR A 140 -9.15 -1.20 0.06
C THR A 140 -8.93 -1.38 -1.44
N PRO A 141 -9.06 -0.34 -2.30
CA PRO A 141 -8.84 -0.50 -3.73
C PRO A 141 -7.42 -0.98 -4.09
N PHE A 142 -6.39 -0.54 -3.36
CA PHE A 142 -5.02 -1.02 -3.56
C PHE A 142 -4.94 -2.53 -3.39
N PHE A 143 -5.46 -3.05 -2.27
CA PHE A 143 -5.38 -4.48 -1.98
C PHE A 143 -6.22 -5.30 -2.94
N GLU A 144 -7.39 -4.82 -3.34
CA GLU A 144 -8.19 -5.49 -4.37
C GLU A 144 -7.42 -5.61 -5.68
N GLN A 145 -6.80 -4.52 -6.17
CA GLN A 145 -6.01 -4.57 -7.40
C GLN A 145 -4.78 -5.47 -7.24
N PHE A 146 -4.10 -5.38 -6.08
CA PHE A 146 -2.94 -6.21 -5.77
C PHE A 146 -3.28 -7.71 -5.73
N PHE A 147 -4.42 -8.09 -5.16
CA PHE A 147 -4.83 -9.50 -5.08
C PHE A 147 -5.51 -10.02 -6.36
N LYS A 148 -6.15 -9.16 -7.16
CA LYS A 148 -6.72 -9.53 -8.45
C LYS A 148 -5.65 -9.83 -9.52
N GLY A 149 -4.38 -9.51 -9.22
CA GLY A 149 -3.28 -9.57 -10.17
C GLY A 149 -3.36 -8.39 -11.13
N ALA A 150 -2.24 -7.70 -11.33
CA ALA A 150 -2.12 -6.85 -12.51
C ALA A 150 -2.33 -7.76 -13.73
N LYS A 151 -3.49 -7.63 -14.38
CA LYS A 151 -3.77 -8.30 -15.64
C LYS A 151 -2.92 -7.71 -16.76
#